data_AF-A0A1V9YNW7-F1
#
_entry.id   AF-A0A1V9YNW7-F1
#
_cell.length_a   1.000
_cell.length_b   1.000
_cell.length_c   1.000
_cell.angle_alpha   90.00
_cell.angle_beta   90.00
_cell.angle_gamma   90.00
#
_symmetry.space_group_name_H-M   'P 1'
#
loop_
_entity.id
_entity.type
_entity.pdbx_description
1 polymer ?
#
loop_
_entity_poly.entity_id
_entity_poly.type
_entity_poly.pdbx_seq_one_letter_code
_entity_poly.pdbx_strand_id
1 'polypeptide(L)'
;MGKHIPQWQLRLYAVLAASVIVFAIAALLVFSSAGSGTGHVEASAPSSTRVPTPVITTATPAILEGSDDQPTPSPTTPTPGPTLAPRLEARTAQAPGTYRFINYCNSSRELYWRWAGVPDKAVTLIRGASIDMKFSEFGTSAMARLGASVDATLFEFNWDGSRVWYDLSVVPVACGTNWDFCASGTHSSFNVPVSVQVAGDPAPSCVDVFCANATCPSIYQVPNSHKTHDCGALAKFIITFCYV
;
A
#
# COMPACT_ATOMS: atom_id res chain seq x y z
N MET A 1 -26.67 6.79 -56.40
CA MET A 1 -25.73 5.79 -55.84
C MET A 1 -25.90 5.76 -54.33
N GLY A 2 -26.54 4.73 -53.78
CA GLY A 2 -26.68 4.59 -52.32
C GLY A 2 -25.39 4.02 -51.71
N LYS A 3 -24.85 4.67 -50.68
CA LYS A 3 -23.70 4.14 -49.93
C LYS A 3 -24.17 2.89 -49.17
N HIS A 4 -23.64 1.73 -49.55
CA HIS A 4 -23.88 0.50 -48.80
C HIS A 4 -23.12 0.57 -47.48
N ILE A 5 -23.86 0.65 -46.37
CA ILE A 5 -23.26 0.53 -45.04
C ILE A 5 -23.10 -0.97 -44.74
N PRO A 6 -21.89 -1.43 -44.38
CA PRO A 6 -21.65 -2.83 -44.08
C PRO A 6 -22.34 -3.25 -42.77
N GLN A 7 -22.83 -4.49 -42.72
CA GLN A 7 -23.60 -5.03 -41.59
C GLN A 7 -22.89 -4.93 -40.23
N TRP A 8 -21.57 -5.05 -40.20
CA TRP A 8 -20.79 -4.90 -38.96
C TRP A 8 -20.87 -3.48 -38.38
N GLN A 9 -20.96 -2.47 -39.25
CA GLN A 9 -21.04 -1.07 -38.85
C GLN A 9 -22.44 -0.75 -38.31
N LEU A 10 -23.51 -1.34 -38.86
CA LEU A 10 -24.85 -1.28 -38.25
C LEU A 10 -24.88 -1.90 -36.85
N ARG A 11 -24.23 -3.06 -36.66
CA ARG A 11 -24.15 -3.72 -35.34
C ARG A 11 -23.40 -2.86 -34.33
N LEU A 12 -22.31 -2.24 -34.74
CA LEU A 12 -21.55 -1.31 -33.90
C LEU A 12 -22.42 -0.11 -33.48
N TYR A 13 -23.17 0.49 -34.41
CA TYR A 13 -24.06 1.60 -34.09
C TYR A 13 -25.20 1.20 -33.15
N ALA A 14 -25.79 0.01 -33.33
CA ALA A 14 -26.82 -0.48 -32.43
C ALA A 14 -26.30 -0.69 -31.00
N VAL A 15 -25.10 -1.23 -30.84
CA VAL A 15 -24.46 -1.41 -29.52
C VAL A 15 -24.14 -0.06 -28.87
N LEU A 16 -23.57 0.89 -29.63
CA LEU A 16 -23.26 2.22 -29.11
C LEU A 16 -24.54 2.99 -28.70
N ALA A 17 -25.61 2.91 -29.49
CA ALA A 17 -26.88 3.53 -29.16
C ALA A 17 -27.51 2.95 -27.88
N ALA A 18 -27.47 1.63 -27.71
CA ALA A 18 -27.95 0.97 -26.50
C ALA A 18 -27.16 1.41 -25.26
N SER A 19 -25.83 1.50 -25.35
CA SER A 19 -24.98 1.96 -24.25
C SER A 19 -25.28 3.39 -23.82
N VAL A 20 -25.48 4.31 -24.76
CA VAL A 20 -25.82 5.71 -24.45
C VAL A 20 -27.17 5.81 -23.71
N ILE A 21 -28.17 5.00 -24.09
CA ILE A 21 -29.47 4.96 -23.42
C ILE A 21 -29.31 4.47 -21.97
N VAL A 22 -28.52 3.43 -21.73
CA VAL A 22 -28.29 2.90 -20.37
C VAL A 22 -27.61 3.94 -19.48
N PHE A 23 -26.60 4.65 -19.99
CA PHE A 23 -25.93 5.72 -19.23
C PHE A 23 -26.86 6.90 -18.94
N ALA A 24 -27.71 7.30 -19.89
CA ALA A 24 -28.67 8.37 -19.67
C ALA A 24 -29.70 8.02 -18.58
N ILE A 25 -30.20 6.78 -18.56
CA ILE A 25 -31.13 6.29 -17.53
C ILE A 25 -30.44 6.25 -16.16
N ALA A 26 -29.21 5.75 -16.09
CA ALA A 26 -28.44 5.69 -14.84
C ALA A 26 -28.19 7.09 -14.26
N ALA A 27 -27.82 8.06 -15.10
CA ALA A 27 -27.64 9.45 -14.68
C ALA A 27 -28.95 10.05 -14.12
N LEU A 28 -30.07 9.86 -14.82
CA LEU A 28 -31.38 10.35 -14.36
C LEU A 28 -31.78 9.77 -12.99
N LEU A 29 -31.47 8.50 -12.73
CA LEU A 29 -31.75 7.87 -11.43
C LEU A 29 -30.88 8.44 -10.31
N VAL A 30 -29.62 8.80 -10.57
CA VAL A 30 -28.71 9.40 -9.58
C VAL A 30 -29.11 10.84 -9.25
N PHE A 31 -29.60 11.62 -10.21
CA PHE A 31 -30.02 13.01 -9.95
C PHE A 31 -31.41 13.13 -9.30
N SER A 32 -32.21 12.06 -9.30
CA SER A 32 -33.55 12.05 -8.70
C SER A 32 -33.55 11.86 -7.17
N SER A 33 -32.40 11.54 -6.55
CA SER A 33 -32.28 11.24 -5.12
C SER A 33 -31.71 12.38 -4.26
N ALA A 34 -31.37 13.52 -4.85
CA ALA A 34 -30.91 14.70 -4.11
C ALA A 34 -32.10 15.54 -3.60
N GLY A 35 -32.90 14.96 -2.70
CA GLY A 35 -33.99 15.63 -2.00
C GLY A 35 -33.60 15.99 -0.57
N SER A 36 -33.53 17.30 -0.30
CA SER A 36 -33.80 17.99 0.97
C SER A 36 -33.35 17.34 2.29
N GLY A 37 -32.24 17.84 2.85
CA GLY A 37 -31.86 17.62 4.24
C GLY A 37 -31.21 18.86 4.84
N THR A 38 -32.02 19.85 5.22
CA THR A 38 -31.63 20.97 6.08
C THR A 38 -31.61 20.50 7.53
N GLY A 39 -30.45 20.59 8.18
CA GLY A 39 -30.29 20.19 9.58
C GLY A 39 -28.92 20.54 10.12
N HIS A 40 -28.62 21.83 10.25
CA HIS A 40 -27.50 22.28 11.07
C HIS A 40 -27.88 22.10 12.55
N VAL A 41 -27.20 21.19 13.24
CA VAL A 41 -27.14 21.16 14.71
C VAL A 41 -25.73 21.57 15.10
N GLU A 42 -25.66 22.75 15.71
CA GLU A 42 -24.49 23.32 16.35
C GLU A 42 -24.23 22.54 17.64
N ALA A 43 -23.10 21.80 17.68
CA ALA A 43 -22.69 21.05 18.85
C ALA A 43 -21.39 21.63 19.42
N SER A 44 -21.53 22.10 20.66
CA SER A 44 -20.58 22.78 21.52
C SER A 44 -19.23 22.08 21.67
N ALA A 45 -18.17 22.89 21.68
CA ALA A 45 -16.82 22.50 22.03
C ALA A 45 -16.68 22.12 23.52
N PRO A 46 -15.95 21.06 23.88
CA PRO A 46 -15.48 20.87 25.24
C PRO A 46 -14.04 21.35 25.46
N SER A 47 -13.88 21.82 26.69
CA SER A 47 -12.76 22.52 27.30
C SER A 47 -11.40 21.81 27.25
N SER A 48 -10.35 22.59 27.00
CA SER A 48 -8.95 22.17 27.04
C SER A 48 -8.50 21.93 28.49
N THR A 49 -8.17 20.67 28.82
CA THR A 49 -7.50 20.31 30.07
C THR A 49 -6.00 20.24 29.80
N ARG A 50 -5.23 21.17 30.37
CA ARG A 50 -3.76 21.17 30.34
C ARG A 50 -3.22 20.01 31.17
N VAL A 51 -2.42 19.14 30.55
CA VAL A 51 -1.61 18.13 31.22
C VAL A 51 -0.25 18.76 31.62
N PRO A 52 0.23 18.60 32.86
CA PRO A 52 1.51 19.17 33.28
C PRO A 52 2.72 18.38 32.72
N THR A 53 3.75 19.16 32.38
CA THR A 53 5.08 18.75 31.90
C THR A 53 5.83 17.89 32.93
N PRO A 54 6.42 16.74 32.55
CA PRO A 54 7.34 16.03 33.43
C PRO A 54 8.71 16.70 33.46
N VAL A 55 9.23 16.89 34.68
CA VAL A 55 10.54 17.44 35.02
C VAL A 55 11.63 16.40 34.68
N ILE A 56 12.59 16.79 33.85
CA ILE A 56 13.80 15.99 33.56
C ILE A 56 14.76 16.16 34.75
N THR A 57 15.07 15.06 35.44
CA THR A 57 16.12 15.01 36.46
C THR A 57 17.41 14.47 35.85
N THR A 58 18.42 15.32 35.79
CA THR A 58 19.79 15.00 35.39
C THR A 58 20.52 14.29 36.53
N ALA A 59 21.10 13.13 36.27
CA ALA A 59 22.07 12.48 37.14
C ALA A 59 23.28 11.98 36.34
N THR A 60 24.47 12.35 36.78
CA THR A 60 25.81 11.96 36.28
C THR A 60 26.78 12.24 37.43
N PRO A 61 27.93 11.55 37.62
CA PRO A 61 28.33 10.17 37.29
C PRO A 61 28.82 9.39 38.54
N ALA A 62 29.11 8.10 38.39
CA ALA A 62 30.06 7.41 39.28
C ALA A 62 31.05 6.59 38.42
N ILE A 63 32.31 6.96 38.52
CA ILE A 63 33.47 6.25 37.98
C ILE A 63 33.79 5.11 38.96
N LEU A 64 33.87 3.88 38.45
CA LEU A 64 34.47 2.75 39.17
C LEU A 64 35.68 2.27 38.36
N GLU A 65 36.86 2.52 38.92
CA GLU A 65 38.10 1.84 38.56
C GLU A 65 38.02 0.39 39.06
N GLY A 66 38.38 -0.55 38.18
CA GLY A 66 38.54 -1.97 38.52
C GLY A 66 39.49 -2.62 37.52
N SER A 67 40.73 -2.84 37.96
CA SER A 67 41.68 -3.78 37.36
C SER A 67 41.12 -5.19 37.37
N ASP A 68 41.36 -5.96 36.31
CA ASP A 68 41.83 -7.35 36.45
C ASP A 68 42.42 -7.88 35.14
N ASP A 69 43.56 -8.54 35.28
CA ASP A 69 44.33 -9.22 34.25
C ASP A 69 43.55 -10.38 33.60
N GLN A 70 43.40 -10.36 32.28
CA GLN A 70 42.85 -11.48 31.52
C GLN A 70 43.92 -12.08 30.58
N PRO A 71 44.18 -13.40 30.62
CA PRO A 71 45.18 -14.03 29.78
C PRO A 71 44.71 -14.12 28.31
N THR A 72 45.64 -13.80 27.42
CA THR A 72 45.54 -13.84 25.96
C THR A 72 45.12 -15.24 25.45
N PRO A 73 43.97 -15.39 24.75
CA PRO A 73 43.66 -16.63 24.04
C PRO A 73 44.45 -16.71 22.71
N SER A 74 44.97 -17.90 22.41
CA SER A 74 45.68 -18.23 21.17
C SER A 74 44.84 -17.97 19.90
N PRO A 75 45.49 -17.64 18.77
CA PRO A 75 44.82 -17.33 17.52
C PRO A 75 44.14 -18.58 16.95
N THR A 76 42.81 -18.61 16.96
CA THR A 76 42.03 -19.61 16.25
C THR A 76 41.76 -19.08 14.84
N THR A 77 42.20 -19.83 13.83
CA THR A 77 41.93 -19.55 12.42
C THR A 77 40.42 -19.39 12.21
N PRO A 78 39.94 -18.25 11.65
CA PRO A 78 38.51 -18.05 11.44
C PRO A 78 38.02 -19.04 10.38
N THR A 79 37.21 -20.00 10.80
CA THR A 79 36.34 -20.76 9.90
C THR A 79 35.48 -19.76 9.12
N PRO A 80 35.43 -19.82 7.78
CA PRO A 80 34.55 -18.97 6.99
C PRO A 80 33.12 -19.16 7.49
N GLY A 81 32.55 -18.11 8.08
CA GLY A 81 31.14 -18.09 8.44
C GLY A 81 30.29 -18.32 7.18
N PRO A 82 29.07 -18.89 7.32
CA PRO A 82 28.17 -19.04 6.18
C PRO A 82 27.96 -17.67 5.53
N THR A 83 28.35 -17.56 4.26
CA THR A 83 28.25 -16.36 3.45
C THR A 83 26.81 -15.85 3.45
N LEU A 84 26.54 -14.81 4.25
CA LEU A 84 25.25 -14.09 4.30
C LEU A 84 25.00 -13.21 3.06
N ALA A 85 25.97 -13.12 2.15
CA ALA A 85 25.95 -12.23 0.98
C ALA A 85 24.85 -12.49 -0.08
N PRO A 86 24.36 -13.73 -0.34
CA PRO A 86 23.43 -13.95 -1.46
C PRO A 86 22.06 -13.26 -1.28
N ARG A 87 21.68 -12.90 -0.05
CA ARG A 87 20.35 -12.34 0.24
C ARG A 87 20.24 -10.83 -0.02
N LEU A 88 21.37 -10.13 -0.14
CA LEU A 88 21.38 -8.69 -0.43
C LEU A 88 21.55 -8.40 -1.92
N GLU A 89 22.37 -9.17 -2.65
CA GLU A 89 22.60 -9.00 -4.10
C GLU A 89 21.33 -9.22 -4.94
N ALA A 90 20.43 -10.11 -4.50
CA ALA A 90 19.14 -10.30 -5.15
C ALA A 90 18.23 -9.05 -5.09
N ARG A 91 18.47 -8.10 -4.17
CA ARG A 91 17.68 -6.84 -4.08
C ARG A 91 18.10 -5.80 -5.11
N THR A 92 19.29 -5.89 -5.71
CA THR A 92 19.89 -4.77 -6.43
C THR A 92 19.58 -4.74 -7.93
N ALA A 93 19.38 -5.90 -8.56
CA ALA A 93 19.03 -5.97 -9.99
C ALA A 93 17.50 -6.04 -10.18
N GLN A 94 16.84 -4.88 -10.27
CA GLN A 94 15.44 -4.75 -10.64
C GLN A 94 15.32 -3.86 -11.89
N ALA A 95 14.51 -4.26 -12.86
CA ALA A 95 14.29 -3.46 -14.07
C ALA A 95 13.47 -2.19 -13.75
N PRO A 96 13.74 -1.03 -14.39
CA PRO A 96 12.89 0.15 -14.26
C PRO A 96 11.43 -0.14 -14.59
N GLY A 97 10.50 0.54 -13.93
CA GLY A 97 9.07 0.40 -14.22
C GLY A 97 8.46 -0.90 -13.72
N THR A 98 8.94 -1.41 -12.57
CA THR A 98 8.48 -2.69 -12.00
C THR A 98 8.19 -2.59 -10.51
N TYR A 99 7.30 -3.48 -10.07
CA TYR A 99 7.06 -3.86 -8.68
C TYR A 99 7.73 -5.20 -8.41
N ARG A 100 8.48 -5.30 -7.30
CA ARG A 100 9.02 -6.54 -6.77
C ARG A 100 8.29 -6.86 -5.47
N PHE A 101 7.54 -7.94 -5.44
CA PHE A 101 6.85 -8.42 -4.24
C PHE A 101 7.67 -9.52 -3.58
N ILE A 102 7.89 -9.42 -2.27
CA ILE A 102 8.70 -10.35 -1.48
C ILE A 102 7.90 -10.84 -0.27
N ASN A 103 7.84 -12.16 -0.05
CA ASN A 103 7.22 -12.73 1.14
C ASN A 103 8.27 -13.12 2.18
N TYR A 104 8.40 -12.39 3.30
CA TYR A 104 9.26 -12.77 4.43
C TYR A 104 8.50 -13.40 5.60
N CYS A 105 7.19 -13.60 5.46
CA CYS A 105 6.40 -14.26 6.49
C CYS A 105 6.89 -15.70 6.71
N ASN A 106 6.60 -16.27 7.89
CA ASN A 106 7.10 -17.58 8.31
C ASN A 106 6.45 -18.79 7.59
N SER A 107 5.88 -18.57 6.41
CA SER A 107 5.15 -19.56 5.62
C SER A 107 4.95 -19.07 4.19
N SER A 108 4.77 -19.99 3.25
CA SER A 108 4.25 -19.66 1.92
C SER A 108 2.87 -19.02 2.03
N ARG A 109 2.62 -18.02 1.19
CA ARG A 109 1.37 -17.26 1.12
C ARG A 109 1.07 -16.95 -0.33
N GLU A 110 -0.18 -16.66 -0.63
CA GLU A 110 -0.58 -16.17 -1.95
C GLU A 110 -0.51 -14.66 -1.98
N LEU A 111 0.20 -14.10 -2.96
CA LEU A 111 0.09 -12.71 -3.34
C LEU A 111 -1.18 -12.56 -4.18
N TYR A 112 -2.12 -11.75 -3.70
CA TYR A 112 -3.33 -11.39 -4.41
C TYR A 112 -3.20 -9.98 -4.98
N TRP A 113 -3.72 -9.77 -6.18
CA TRP A 113 -3.87 -8.44 -6.73
C TRP A 113 -5.11 -8.34 -7.63
N ARG A 114 -5.61 -7.13 -7.73
CA ARG A 114 -6.83 -6.82 -8.48
C ARG A 114 -6.78 -5.41 -9.01
N TRP A 115 -7.42 -5.19 -10.16
CA TRP A 115 -7.80 -3.86 -10.61
C TRP A 115 -9.32 -3.77 -10.79
N ALA A 116 -9.82 -2.54 -10.86
CA ALA A 116 -11.25 -2.25 -10.92
C ALA A 116 -11.97 -3.07 -12.01
N GLY A 117 -13.06 -3.74 -11.64
CA GLY A 117 -13.91 -4.51 -12.56
C GLY A 117 -13.40 -5.90 -12.94
N VAL A 118 -12.25 -6.36 -12.44
CA VAL A 118 -11.69 -7.69 -12.75
C VAL A 118 -11.61 -8.55 -11.49
N PRO A 119 -11.80 -9.89 -11.55
CA PRO A 119 -11.59 -10.76 -10.39
C PRO A 119 -10.15 -10.71 -9.86
N ASP A 120 -9.98 -11.11 -8.60
CA ASP A 120 -8.64 -11.28 -8.02
C ASP A 120 -7.79 -12.23 -8.87
N LYS A 121 -6.53 -11.86 -9.05
CA LYS A 121 -5.47 -12.77 -9.48
C LYS A 121 -4.65 -13.17 -8.26
N ALA A 122 -4.03 -14.34 -8.32
CA ALA A 122 -3.20 -14.85 -7.25
C ALA A 122 -1.98 -15.59 -7.79
N VAL A 123 -0.89 -15.53 -7.03
CA VAL A 123 0.28 -16.39 -7.23
C VAL A 123 0.86 -16.79 -5.88
N THR A 124 1.27 -18.05 -5.74
CA THR A 124 1.96 -18.51 -4.54
C THR A 124 3.35 -17.89 -4.46
N LEU A 125 3.61 -17.18 -3.37
CA LEU A 125 4.90 -16.61 -3.02
C LEU A 125 5.47 -17.37 -1.82
N ILE A 126 6.45 -18.23 -2.08
CA ILE A 126 7.14 -19.02 -1.04
C ILE A 126 7.91 -18.07 -0.12
N ARG A 127 8.10 -18.46 1.14
CA ARG A 127 8.95 -17.70 2.08
C ARG A 127 10.33 -17.43 1.47
N GLY A 128 10.74 -16.16 1.50
CA GLY A 128 12.00 -15.66 0.96
C GLY A 128 12.00 -15.45 -0.55
N ALA A 129 10.98 -15.93 -1.28
CA ALA A 129 10.87 -15.74 -2.72
C ALA A 129 10.36 -14.33 -3.06
N SER A 130 10.63 -13.94 -4.30
CA SER A 130 10.15 -12.69 -4.88
C SER A 130 9.59 -12.90 -6.28
N ILE A 131 8.71 -12.01 -6.70
CA ILE A 131 8.22 -11.90 -8.07
C ILE A 131 8.30 -10.45 -8.54
N ASP A 132 8.80 -10.26 -9.76
CA ASP A 132 8.84 -8.96 -10.43
C ASP A 132 7.70 -8.87 -11.43
N MET A 133 7.01 -7.74 -11.44
CA MET A 133 5.89 -7.47 -12.33
C MET A 133 6.01 -6.05 -12.87
N LYS A 134 5.81 -5.86 -14.17
CA LYS A 134 5.81 -4.52 -14.78
C LYS A 134 4.58 -3.75 -14.39
N PHE A 135 4.67 -2.42 -14.36
CA PHE A 135 3.50 -1.56 -14.14
C PHE A 135 2.37 -1.87 -15.11
N SER A 136 2.73 -2.15 -16.37
CA SER A 136 1.79 -2.51 -17.44
C SER A 136 1.06 -3.83 -17.31
N GLU A 137 1.47 -4.69 -16.39
CA GLU A 137 0.77 -5.95 -16.10
C GLU A 137 -0.45 -5.73 -15.20
N PHE A 138 -0.51 -4.56 -14.56
CA PHE A 138 -1.64 -4.10 -13.78
C PHE A 138 -2.48 -3.15 -14.63
N GLY A 139 -3.79 -3.16 -14.42
CA GLY A 139 -4.65 -2.12 -14.99
C GLY A 139 -4.28 -0.73 -14.47
N THR A 140 -5.10 0.27 -14.80
CA THR A 140 -4.83 1.67 -14.43
C THR A 140 -4.89 1.94 -12.92
N SER A 141 -5.64 1.12 -12.16
CA SER A 141 -5.81 1.25 -10.71
C SER A 141 -5.93 -0.12 -10.09
N ALA A 142 -5.00 -0.46 -9.20
CA ALA A 142 -4.88 -1.79 -8.62
C ALA A 142 -4.52 -1.76 -7.14
N MET A 143 -4.78 -2.88 -6.48
CA MET A 143 -4.32 -3.17 -5.13
C MET A 143 -3.64 -4.53 -5.10
N ALA A 144 -2.65 -4.68 -4.24
CA ALA A 144 -1.99 -5.94 -3.94
C ALA A 144 -1.98 -6.19 -2.43
N ARG A 145 -2.13 -7.46 -2.04
CA ARG A 145 -2.17 -7.91 -0.65
C ARG A 145 -1.64 -9.33 -0.51
N LEU A 146 -1.21 -9.70 0.70
CA LEU A 146 -0.76 -11.05 0.99
C LEU A 146 -1.85 -11.82 1.76
N GLY A 147 -2.36 -12.90 1.16
CA GLY A 147 -3.47 -13.70 1.67
C GLY A 147 -4.81 -13.35 1.02
N ALA A 148 -5.77 -14.30 1.10
CA ALA A 148 -7.05 -14.22 0.39
C ALA A 148 -8.02 -13.18 0.96
N SER A 149 -7.91 -12.86 2.26
CA SER A 149 -8.77 -11.90 2.94
C SER A 149 -8.72 -10.54 2.24
N VAL A 150 -9.88 -9.93 2.04
CA VAL A 150 -9.99 -8.53 1.59
C VAL A 150 -9.74 -7.55 2.74
N ASP A 151 -9.89 -8.01 3.97
CA ASP A 151 -9.50 -7.33 5.21
C ASP A 151 -8.00 -7.59 5.42
N ALA A 152 -7.17 -6.80 4.75
CA ALA A 152 -5.71 -6.93 4.71
C ALA A 152 -5.01 -5.58 4.59
N THR A 153 -3.71 -5.54 4.94
CA THR A 153 -2.83 -4.43 4.57
C THR A 153 -2.69 -4.41 3.04
N LEU A 154 -3.05 -3.29 2.42
CA LEU A 154 -3.04 -3.11 0.97
C LEU A 154 -1.85 -2.26 0.54
N PHE A 155 -1.21 -2.66 -0.55
CA PHE A 155 -0.44 -1.77 -1.41
C PHE A 155 -1.32 -1.35 -2.57
N GLU A 156 -1.76 -0.10 -2.58
CA GLU A 156 -2.64 0.47 -3.59
C GLU A 156 -1.82 1.32 -4.55
N PHE A 157 -2.13 1.24 -5.84
CA PHE A 157 -1.41 2.02 -6.85
C PHE A 157 -2.21 2.26 -8.12
N ASN A 158 -1.93 3.38 -8.75
CA ASN A 158 -2.44 3.77 -10.05
C ASN A 158 -1.29 4.04 -11.01
N TRP A 159 -1.41 3.61 -12.26
CA TRP A 159 -0.43 3.86 -13.31
C TRP A 159 -1.13 4.35 -14.57
N ASP A 160 -0.66 5.49 -15.10
CA ASP A 160 -1.22 6.11 -16.31
C ASP A 160 -0.32 5.99 -17.55
N GLY A 161 0.80 5.27 -17.45
CA GLY A 161 1.83 5.20 -18.48
C GLY A 161 3.05 6.09 -18.21
N SER A 162 2.88 7.16 -17.43
CA SER A 162 3.90 8.18 -17.17
C SER A 162 4.27 8.34 -15.70
N ARG A 163 3.31 8.09 -14.81
CA ARG A 163 3.46 8.21 -13.36
C ARG A 163 2.81 7.02 -12.65
N VAL A 164 3.29 6.78 -11.44
CA VAL A 164 2.73 5.84 -10.49
C VAL A 164 2.36 6.61 -9.24
N TRP A 165 1.09 6.58 -8.88
CA TRP A 165 0.62 6.99 -7.56
C TRP A 165 0.50 5.74 -6.70
N TYR A 166 0.96 5.77 -5.46
CA TYR A 166 0.82 4.62 -4.58
C TYR A 166 0.65 5.04 -3.13
N ASP A 167 0.13 4.12 -2.33
CA ASP A 167 0.09 4.22 -0.89
C ASP A 167 -0.05 2.83 -0.25
N LEU A 168 0.02 2.82 1.07
CA LEU A 168 -0.40 1.69 1.89
C LEU A 168 -1.69 2.04 2.60
N SER A 169 -2.55 1.05 2.77
CA SER A 169 -3.87 1.22 3.40
C SER A 169 -4.21 0.04 4.29
N VAL A 170 -4.82 0.36 5.43
CA VAL A 170 -5.47 -0.59 6.36
C VAL A 170 -6.89 -0.15 6.66
N VAL A 171 -7.47 0.69 5.79
CA VAL A 171 -8.87 1.12 5.89
C VAL A 171 -9.74 -0.15 6.00
N PRO A 172 -10.55 -0.28 7.06
CA PRO A 172 -11.39 -1.46 7.27
C PRO A 172 -12.28 -1.77 6.08
N VAL A 173 -12.45 -3.06 5.79
CA VAL A 173 -13.56 -3.45 4.92
C VAL A 173 -14.89 -3.10 5.62
N ALA A 174 -15.90 -2.71 4.85
CA ALA A 174 -17.23 -2.34 5.34
C ALA A 174 -17.38 -0.99 6.08
N CYS A 175 -16.49 -0.01 5.83
CA CYS A 175 -16.73 1.39 6.24
C CYS A 175 -18.02 2.01 5.64
N GLY A 176 -18.63 1.37 4.65
CA GLY A 176 -19.86 1.86 4.02
C GLY A 176 -19.69 3.26 3.40
N THR A 177 -20.80 3.99 3.30
CA THR A 177 -20.83 5.38 2.80
C THR A 177 -20.65 6.43 3.91
N ASN A 178 -20.70 6.01 5.18
CA ASN A 178 -20.46 6.89 6.33
C ASN A 178 -19.18 6.46 7.05
N TRP A 179 -18.14 7.29 6.95
CA TRP A 179 -16.79 7.02 7.45
C TRP A 179 -16.68 6.98 8.98
N ASP A 180 -17.71 7.41 9.71
CA ASP A 180 -17.74 7.41 11.18
C ASP A 180 -17.51 6.02 11.79
N PHE A 181 -17.93 4.95 11.09
CA PHE A 181 -17.73 3.56 11.53
C PHE A 181 -16.26 3.11 11.50
N CYS A 182 -15.44 3.80 10.72
CA CYS A 182 -14.02 3.51 10.57
C CYS A 182 -13.13 4.56 11.21
N ALA A 183 -13.62 5.25 12.24
CA ALA A 183 -12.78 6.09 13.07
C ALA A 183 -11.47 5.37 13.44
N SER A 184 -10.35 6.08 13.35
CA SER A 184 -9.03 5.49 13.63
C SER A 184 -9.03 4.78 14.99
N GLY A 185 -8.60 3.52 15.01
CA GLY A 185 -8.47 2.71 16.22
C GLY A 185 -9.70 1.86 16.61
N THR A 186 -10.82 1.93 15.88
CA THR A 186 -12.00 1.08 16.17
C THR A 186 -11.92 -0.27 15.44
N HIS A 187 -11.50 -0.25 14.18
CA HIS A 187 -11.31 -1.41 13.32
C HIS A 187 -10.12 -1.16 12.39
N SER A 188 -9.41 -2.21 11.98
CA SER A 188 -8.28 -2.11 11.05
C SER A 188 -8.19 -3.37 10.20
N SER A 189 -7.96 -3.19 8.90
CA SER A 189 -7.68 -4.29 7.96
C SER A 189 -6.25 -4.85 8.12
N PHE A 190 -5.45 -4.39 9.07
CA PHE A 190 -4.05 -4.79 9.17
C PHE A 190 -3.91 -6.31 9.41
N ASN A 191 -3.19 -6.99 8.52
CA ASN A 191 -2.91 -8.42 8.66
C ASN A 191 -1.41 -8.72 8.78
N VAL A 192 -0.58 -8.07 7.98
CA VAL A 192 0.88 -8.22 8.00
C VAL A 192 1.58 -6.86 7.88
N PRO A 193 2.79 -6.74 8.46
CA PRO A 193 3.70 -5.63 8.22
C PRO A 193 4.08 -5.52 6.74
N VAL A 194 4.15 -4.31 6.20
CA VAL A 194 4.57 -4.07 4.81
C VAL A 194 5.55 -2.91 4.76
N SER A 195 6.62 -3.07 3.97
CA SER A 195 7.49 -1.97 3.57
C SER A 195 7.46 -1.81 2.05
N VAL A 196 7.46 -0.57 1.59
CA VAL A 196 7.65 -0.16 0.20
C VAL A 196 8.92 0.65 0.13
N GLN A 197 9.92 0.12 -0.56
CA GLN A 197 11.14 0.86 -0.87
C GLN A 197 11.10 1.29 -2.33
N VAL A 198 11.49 2.52 -2.61
CA VAL A 198 11.44 3.11 -3.94
C VAL A 198 12.82 3.60 -4.39
N ALA A 199 13.12 3.42 -5.67
CA ALA A 199 14.36 3.88 -6.27
C ALA A 199 14.17 4.26 -7.74
N GLY A 200 15.12 5.00 -8.31
CA GLY A 200 15.13 5.34 -9.74
C GLY A 200 14.25 6.53 -10.12
N ASP A 201 13.72 7.25 -9.14
CA ASP A 201 13.03 8.53 -9.34
C ASP A 201 13.40 9.52 -8.21
N PRO A 202 13.92 10.72 -8.53
CA PRO A 202 14.24 11.74 -7.54
C PRO A 202 13.05 12.59 -7.09
N ALA A 203 11.82 12.29 -7.54
CA ALA A 203 10.65 13.08 -7.16
C ALA A 203 10.48 13.16 -5.62
N PRO A 204 10.26 14.35 -5.02
CA PRO A 204 10.19 14.51 -3.57
C PRO A 204 9.07 13.69 -2.89
N SER A 205 8.01 13.37 -3.64
CA SER A 205 6.89 12.57 -3.13
C SER A 205 7.10 11.06 -3.28
N CYS A 206 8.12 10.63 -4.03
CA CYS A 206 8.45 9.22 -4.26
C CYS A 206 9.40 8.76 -3.15
N VAL A 207 8.85 8.24 -2.05
CA VAL A 207 9.58 8.00 -0.81
C VAL A 207 9.32 6.63 -0.22
N ASP A 208 10.27 6.08 0.54
CA ASP A 208 10.04 4.81 1.22
C ASP A 208 8.90 4.92 2.25
N VAL A 209 8.05 3.89 2.31
CA VAL A 209 6.93 3.79 3.25
C VAL A 209 7.06 2.51 4.05
N PHE A 210 7.01 2.60 5.36
CA PHE A 210 7.13 1.45 6.26
C PHE A 210 5.93 1.39 7.19
N CYS A 211 5.37 0.19 7.37
CA CYS A 211 4.35 -0.01 8.37
C CYS A 211 4.42 -1.38 9.08
N ALA A 212 4.74 -1.32 10.38
CA ALA A 212 4.89 -2.48 11.24
C ALA A 212 3.60 -2.92 11.97
N ASN A 213 2.57 -2.07 12.03
CA ASN A 213 1.36 -2.34 12.83
C ASN A 213 0.12 -1.56 12.31
N ALA A 214 -1.06 -1.84 12.86
CA ALA A 214 -2.31 -1.21 12.43
C ALA A 214 -2.38 0.32 12.56
N THR A 215 -1.50 0.93 13.37
CA THR A 215 -1.56 2.36 13.74
C THR A 215 -0.49 3.23 13.07
N CYS A 216 0.18 2.73 12.03
CA CYS A 216 1.24 3.47 11.36
C CYS A 216 0.76 4.83 10.83
N PRO A 217 1.48 5.93 11.13
CA PRO A 217 1.08 7.26 10.66
C PRO A 217 1.32 7.49 9.16
N SER A 218 2.09 6.61 8.52
CA SER A 218 2.49 6.67 7.11
C SER A 218 1.44 6.12 6.14
N ILE A 219 0.33 5.55 6.62
CA ILE A 219 -0.63 4.80 5.80
C ILE A 219 -2.06 5.33 5.95
N TYR A 220 -2.91 5.00 4.99
CA TYR A 220 -4.35 5.24 5.10
C TYR A 220 -4.95 4.34 6.19
N GLN A 221 -5.41 4.95 7.28
CA GLN A 221 -6.25 4.29 8.29
C GLN A 221 -7.72 4.66 8.13
N VAL A 222 -7.98 5.81 7.49
CA VAL A 222 -9.29 6.36 7.17
C VAL A 222 -9.27 6.94 5.75
N PRO A 223 -10.40 6.94 5.02
CA PRO A 223 -10.39 7.33 3.59
C PRO A 223 -10.16 8.81 3.30
N ASN A 224 -10.45 9.69 4.25
CA ASN A 224 -10.25 11.13 4.10
C ASN A 224 -8.82 11.61 4.47
N SER A 225 -7.85 10.70 4.52
CA SER A 225 -6.45 11.02 4.76
C SER A 225 -5.71 11.41 3.47
N HIS A 226 -4.48 11.93 3.59
CA HIS A 226 -3.60 12.21 2.45
C HIS A 226 -2.27 11.50 2.67
N LYS A 227 -2.14 10.29 2.09
CA LYS A 227 -0.95 9.42 2.20
C LYS A 227 -0.47 8.89 0.85
N THR A 228 -1.09 9.33 -0.25
CA THR A 228 -0.67 8.99 -1.59
C THR A 228 0.66 9.68 -1.94
N HIS A 229 1.55 8.88 -2.50
CA HIS A 229 2.86 9.24 -3.01
C HIS A 229 2.84 9.20 -4.53
N ASP A 230 3.80 9.87 -5.16
CA ASP A 230 3.82 10.05 -6.61
C ASP A 230 5.25 9.88 -7.15
N CYS A 231 5.39 8.92 -8.07
CA CYS A 231 6.63 8.52 -8.71
C CYS A 231 6.51 8.56 -10.25
N GLY A 232 7.63 8.72 -10.95
CA GLY A 232 7.74 8.64 -12.39
C GLY A 232 7.77 7.21 -12.93
N ALA A 233 7.58 7.06 -14.24
CA ALA A 233 7.48 5.76 -14.93
C ALA A 233 8.70 4.84 -14.82
N LEU A 234 9.88 5.36 -14.44
CA LEU A 234 11.10 4.58 -14.29
C LEU A 234 11.37 4.14 -12.85
N ALA A 235 10.49 4.50 -11.90
CA ALA A 235 10.60 4.08 -10.53
C ALA A 235 10.62 2.55 -10.40
N LYS A 236 11.27 2.09 -9.35
CA LYS A 236 11.44 0.69 -8.98
C LYS A 236 10.93 0.53 -7.57
N PHE A 237 9.98 -0.38 -7.37
CA PHE A 237 9.34 -0.60 -6.08
C PHE A 237 9.71 -1.97 -5.55
N ILE A 238 10.11 -2.05 -4.29
CA ILE A 238 10.30 -3.30 -3.55
C ILE A 238 9.28 -3.33 -2.41
N ILE A 239 8.28 -4.19 -2.55
CA ILE A 239 7.21 -4.40 -1.58
C ILE A 239 7.54 -5.67 -0.80
N THR A 240 7.87 -5.52 0.49
CA THR A 240 8.22 -6.64 1.36
C THR A 240 7.14 -6.84 2.42
N PHE A 241 6.50 -8.00 2.40
CA PHE A 241 5.56 -8.44 3.42
C PHE A 241 6.29 -9.12 4.58
N CYS A 242 5.84 -8.88 5.81
CA CYS A 242 6.48 -9.31 7.05
C CYS A 242 7.97 -8.90 7.10
N TYR A 243 8.24 -7.62 6.89
CA TYR A 243 9.62 -7.09 6.87
C TYR A 243 10.27 -6.93 8.26
N VAL A 244 9.47 -7.07 9.33
CA VAL A 244 9.88 -6.97 10.74
C VAL A 244 10.22 -8.32 11.34
#